data_AF-A0A951LBZ0-F1
#
_entry.id   AF-A0A951LBZ0-F1
#
_cell.length_a   1.000
_cell.length_b   1.000
_cell.length_c   1.000
_cell.angle_alpha   90.00
_cell.angle_beta   90.00
_cell.angle_gamma   90.00
#
_symmetry.space_group_name_H-M   'P 1'
#
loop_
_entity.id
_entity.type
_entity.pdbx_description
1 polymer ?
#
loop_
_entity_poly.entity_id
_entity_poly.type
_entity_poly.pdbx_seq_one_letter_code
_entity_poly.pdbx_strand_id
1 'polypeptide(L)'
;ADSSLSPSGALVTLTAELGEPGSVPNAGNSQLLFTPSGFPSCTAYLRTRAVGCSGLVPGGRYTLTRRRAHAVRHARADRRGTIYVQLPVAAGDLVTLTNRLRRALTTLHVAHLRVDIAGDQTRLKGGRCEPGDYYGPPLSAPPVSAAVGAGIAATGTICPSSGNARGLPATDIEQTDEFSGGQTSVAVPSIESTAPIQDETLYGPFIASAQPGLPGMGGSTIATGTPISLTISSAASGQTVFHAANVDTALGVSVPGLAPGSYRAKWVLKDVNGDTRTLHTRFTEA
;
A
#
# COMPACT_ATOMS: atom_id res chain seq x y z
N ALA A 1 -22.86 -26.60 35.63
CA ALA A 1 -22.43 -26.74 34.23
C ALA A 1 -21.66 -25.47 33.90
N ASP A 2 -20.37 -25.46 34.27
CA ASP A 2 -19.55 -24.26 34.24
C ASP A 2 -18.73 -24.21 32.95
N SER A 3 -18.92 -23.09 32.26
CA SER A 3 -18.26 -22.65 31.05
C SER A 3 -16.78 -22.35 31.29
N SER A 4 -15.90 -23.24 30.85
CA SER A 4 -14.46 -22.97 30.69
C SER A 4 -14.17 -22.38 29.31
N LEU A 5 -14.48 -21.09 29.13
CA LEU A 5 -13.85 -20.31 28.06
C LEU A 5 -12.39 -20.08 28.46
N SER A 6 -11.53 -20.99 28.04
CA SER A 6 -10.07 -20.79 28.10
C SER A 6 -9.73 -19.63 27.15
N PRO A 7 -9.23 -18.48 27.65
CA PRO A 7 -8.76 -17.44 26.73
C PRO A 7 -7.58 -18.01 25.97
N SER A 8 -7.70 -18.07 24.64
CA SER A 8 -6.58 -18.35 23.74
C SER A 8 -5.66 -17.12 23.72
N GLY A 9 -4.93 -16.90 24.82
CA GLY A 9 -3.91 -15.88 24.92
C GLY A 9 -2.61 -16.42 24.36
N ALA A 10 -2.20 -15.96 23.18
CA ALA A 10 -0.85 -16.20 22.71
C ALA A 10 0.10 -15.28 23.48
N LEU A 11 1.07 -15.88 24.17
CA LEU A 11 2.30 -15.18 24.58
C LEU A 11 2.98 -14.69 23.30
N VAL A 12 2.88 -13.39 23.00
CA VAL A 12 3.65 -12.79 21.92
C VAL A 12 5.10 -12.73 22.38
N THR A 13 5.87 -13.75 22.02
CA THR A 13 7.32 -13.69 22.15
C THR A 13 7.80 -12.76 21.04
N LEU A 14 7.91 -11.47 21.34
CA LEU A 14 8.67 -10.52 20.52
C LEU A 14 10.14 -10.91 20.64
N THR A 15 10.56 -11.87 19.82
CA THR A 15 11.97 -12.28 19.73
C THR A 15 12.67 -11.21 18.89
N ALA A 16 12.97 -10.07 19.51
CA ALA A 16 13.72 -9.03 18.84
C ALA A 16 15.19 -9.46 18.76
N GLU A 17 15.63 -9.92 17.59
CA GLU A 17 17.07 -10.05 17.35
C GLU A 17 17.71 -8.67 17.51
N LEU A 18 18.58 -8.52 18.52
CA LEU A 18 19.33 -7.29 18.72
C LEU A 18 20.11 -6.95 17.44
N GLY A 19 20.12 -5.65 17.15
CA GLY A 19 20.85 -5.08 16.03
C GLY A 19 22.31 -5.47 16.01
N GLU A 20 22.91 -5.38 14.82
CA GLU A 20 24.36 -5.46 14.71
C GLU A 20 25.02 -4.33 15.53
N PRO A 21 26.19 -4.56 16.14
CA PRO A 21 26.95 -3.48 16.79
C PRO A 21 27.15 -2.29 15.85
N GLY A 22 26.79 -1.09 16.31
CA GLY A 22 26.86 0.14 15.52
C GLY A 22 25.66 0.41 14.60
N SER A 23 24.57 -0.35 14.73
CA SER A 23 23.33 -0.07 14.02
C SER A 23 22.59 1.16 14.57
N VAL A 24 21.95 1.91 13.67
CA VAL A 24 21.19 3.12 14.03
C VAL A 24 19.80 2.72 14.58
N PRO A 25 19.36 3.22 15.75
CA PRO A 25 18.04 2.93 16.30
C PRO A 25 16.89 3.30 15.35
N ASN A 26 15.92 2.39 15.20
CA ASN A 26 14.69 2.59 14.41
C ASN A 26 13.54 3.19 15.22
N ALA A 27 13.60 3.10 16.55
CA ALA A 27 12.67 3.71 17.47
C ALA A 27 13.43 4.20 18.69
N GLY A 28 13.10 5.40 19.18
CA GLY A 28 13.55 5.86 20.48
C GLY A 28 12.76 5.16 21.57
N ASN A 29 13.43 4.60 22.57
CA ASN A 29 12.76 4.15 23.79
C ASN A 29 13.45 4.79 24.99
N SER A 30 12.84 5.85 25.53
CA SER A 30 13.34 6.57 26.70
C SER A 30 13.29 5.76 28.00
N GLN A 31 12.65 4.58 27.98
CA GLN A 31 12.57 3.67 29.12
C GLN A 31 13.72 2.65 29.14
N LEU A 32 14.52 2.54 28.07
CA LEU A 32 15.71 1.69 28.05
C LEU A 32 16.91 2.46 28.61
N LEU A 33 17.60 1.87 29.60
CA LEU A 33 18.81 2.42 30.23
C LEU A 33 20.06 2.34 29.33
N PHE A 34 19.92 1.89 28.09
CA PHE A 34 20.99 1.76 27.11
C PHE A 34 20.55 2.38 25.78
N THR A 35 21.52 2.89 25.01
CA THR A 35 21.28 3.37 23.65
C THR A 35 20.76 2.18 22.81
N PRO A 36 19.52 2.22 22.29
CA PRO A 36 18.99 1.09 21.56
C PRO A 36 19.83 0.85 20.31
N SER A 37 20.37 -0.36 20.14
CA SER A 37 20.88 -0.78 18.82
C SER A 37 19.70 -0.83 17.84
N GLY A 38 19.90 -0.41 16.60
CA GLY A 38 18.91 -0.56 15.52
C GLY A 38 18.35 -1.97 15.40
N PHE A 39 17.04 -2.13 15.59
CA PHE A 39 16.33 -3.38 15.28
C PHE A 39 16.06 -3.42 13.77
N PRO A 40 16.69 -4.33 13.01
CA PRO A 40 16.55 -4.35 11.56
C PRO A 40 15.11 -4.65 11.16
N SER A 41 14.47 -3.70 10.50
CA SER A 41 13.09 -3.82 10.00
C SER A 41 13.05 -3.45 8.53
N CYS A 42 12.12 -4.06 7.79
CA CYS A 42 11.94 -3.85 6.36
C CYS A 42 10.49 -3.50 6.03
N THR A 43 10.31 -2.60 5.07
CA THR A 43 9.03 -2.24 4.46
C THR A 43 9.01 -2.68 3.00
N ALA A 44 8.01 -3.47 2.61
CA ALA A 44 7.74 -3.81 1.22
C ALA A 44 6.75 -2.80 0.63
N TYR A 45 7.14 -2.15 -0.47
CA TYR A 45 6.31 -1.19 -1.20
C TYR A 45 5.75 -1.86 -2.46
N LEU A 46 4.47 -2.26 -2.43
CA LEU A 46 3.91 -3.09 -3.51
C LEU A 46 3.75 -2.32 -4.82
N ARG A 47 3.39 -1.03 -4.78
CA ARG A 47 3.27 -0.22 -6.01
C ARG A 47 4.61 -0.06 -6.72
N THR A 48 5.65 0.35 -5.99
CA THR A 48 6.96 0.65 -6.59
C THR A 48 7.85 -0.57 -6.72
N ARG A 49 7.40 -1.75 -6.29
CA ARG A 49 8.16 -3.01 -6.34
C ARG A 49 9.55 -2.83 -5.73
N ALA A 50 9.56 -2.34 -4.51
CA ALA A 50 10.77 -2.00 -3.78
C ALA A 50 10.71 -2.47 -2.33
N VAL A 51 11.88 -2.60 -1.72
CA VAL A 51 12.03 -2.84 -0.28
C VAL A 51 12.94 -1.79 0.31
N GLY A 52 12.47 -1.14 1.36
CA GLY A 52 13.27 -0.32 2.26
C GLY A 52 13.60 -1.11 3.52
N CYS A 53 14.82 -1.02 4.03
CA CYS A 53 15.12 -1.51 5.38
C CYS A 53 15.90 -0.46 6.16
N SER A 54 15.71 -0.45 7.47
CA SER A 54 16.34 0.46 8.42
C SER A 54 16.89 -0.34 9.60
N GLY A 55 17.55 0.32 10.54
CA GLY A 55 18.10 -0.36 11.72
C GLY A 55 19.45 -1.00 11.42
N LEU A 56 20.17 -0.49 10.42
CA LEU A 56 21.39 -1.09 9.88
C LEU A 56 22.64 -0.31 10.30
N VAL A 57 23.80 -0.93 10.17
CA VAL A 57 25.10 -0.29 10.38
C VAL A 57 25.41 0.60 9.18
N PRO A 58 25.66 1.91 9.36
CA PRO A 58 26.01 2.81 8.27
C PRO A 58 27.20 2.31 7.44
N GLY A 59 27.07 2.31 6.11
CA GLY A 59 28.08 1.77 5.19
C GLY A 59 28.18 0.24 5.16
N GLY A 60 27.42 -0.47 6.00
CA GLY A 60 27.33 -1.93 6.03
C GLY A 60 26.80 -2.49 4.71
N ARG A 61 27.22 -3.72 4.37
CA ARG A 61 26.78 -4.43 3.15
C ARG A 61 25.71 -5.45 3.49
N TYR A 62 24.61 -5.39 2.75
CA TYR A 62 23.43 -6.20 3.00
C TYR A 62 22.97 -6.89 1.72
N THR A 63 22.33 -8.05 1.90
CA THR A 63 21.69 -8.81 0.83
C THR A 63 20.23 -9.05 1.17
N LEU A 64 19.35 -8.61 0.28
CA LEU A 64 17.91 -8.86 0.32
C LEU A 64 17.58 -10.01 -0.63
N THR A 65 16.89 -11.02 -0.10
CA THR A 65 16.48 -12.19 -0.87
C THR A 65 14.97 -12.36 -0.81
N ARG A 66 14.32 -12.34 -1.98
CA ARG A 66 12.92 -12.73 -2.15
C ARG A 66 12.86 -14.24 -2.40
N ARG A 67 12.33 -15.02 -1.46
CA ARG A 67 12.39 -16.50 -1.52
C ARG A 67 11.62 -17.10 -2.70
N ARG A 68 10.38 -16.68 -2.95
CA ARG A 68 9.48 -17.33 -3.92
C ARG A 68 9.94 -17.25 -5.38
N ALA A 69 10.73 -16.23 -5.73
CA ALA A 69 11.24 -16.01 -7.09
C ALA A 69 12.77 -15.94 -7.16
N HIS A 70 13.47 -16.26 -6.07
CA HIS A 70 14.93 -16.19 -5.92
C HIS A 70 15.56 -14.86 -6.39
N ALA A 71 14.84 -13.74 -6.27
CA ALA A 71 15.39 -12.44 -6.61
C ALA A 71 16.31 -11.98 -5.48
N VAL A 72 17.56 -11.66 -5.83
CA VAL A 72 18.58 -11.20 -4.88
C VAL A 72 19.02 -9.78 -5.24
N ARG A 73 19.16 -8.94 -4.22
CA ARG A 73 19.70 -7.58 -4.35
C ARG A 73 20.72 -7.32 -3.28
N HIS A 74 21.79 -6.64 -3.66
CA HIS A 74 22.83 -6.19 -2.74
C HIS A 74 22.72 -4.68 -2.57
N ALA A 75 22.91 -4.21 -1.34
CA ALA A 75 22.85 -2.79 -1.01
C ALA A 75 23.91 -2.44 0.03
N ARG A 76 24.25 -1.15 0.10
CA ARG A 76 24.97 -0.58 1.22
C ARG A 76 24.07 0.37 1.97
N ALA A 77 24.07 0.25 3.30
CA ALA A 77 23.34 1.18 4.13
C ALA A 77 23.95 2.58 3.99
N ASP A 78 23.09 3.58 3.90
CA ASP A 78 23.48 4.98 3.88
C ASP A 78 23.96 5.45 5.28
N ARG A 79 24.21 6.76 5.43
CA ARG A 79 24.65 7.33 6.70
C ARG A 79 23.62 7.22 7.82
N ARG A 80 22.35 6.96 7.49
CA ARG A 80 21.25 6.78 8.44
C ARG A 80 21.00 5.31 8.79
N GLY A 81 21.80 4.39 8.25
CA GLY A 81 21.58 2.96 8.47
C GLY A 81 20.37 2.44 7.68
N THR A 82 20.10 2.99 6.50
CA THR A 82 18.96 2.60 5.66
C THR A 82 19.39 2.11 4.28
N ILE A 83 18.63 1.17 3.72
CA ILE A 83 18.73 0.73 2.32
C ILE A 83 17.38 0.88 1.65
N TYR A 84 17.39 1.20 0.36
CA TYR A 84 16.21 1.16 -0.50
C TYR A 84 16.61 0.52 -1.83
N VAL A 85 15.95 -0.58 -2.20
CA VAL A 85 16.27 -1.30 -3.43
C VAL A 85 15.02 -1.67 -4.22
N GLN A 86 15.16 -1.60 -5.54
CA GLN A 86 14.20 -2.19 -6.47
C GLN A 86 14.31 -3.71 -6.41
N LEU A 87 13.28 -4.34 -5.87
CA LEU A 87 13.14 -5.78 -5.70
C LEU A 87 11.68 -6.12 -6.01
N PRO A 88 11.39 -6.93 -7.04
CA PRO A 88 10.03 -7.17 -7.52
C PRO A 88 9.23 -8.01 -6.51
N VAL A 89 8.87 -7.39 -5.39
CA VAL A 89 8.06 -7.94 -4.32
C VAL A 89 6.58 -7.89 -4.70
N ALA A 90 5.83 -8.85 -4.20
CA ALA A 90 4.41 -9.02 -4.35
C ALA A 90 3.82 -9.55 -3.04
N ALA A 91 2.50 -9.41 -2.91
CA ALA A 91 1.72 -10.04 -1.85
C ALA A 91 2.09 -11.53 -1.65
N GLY A 92 2.25 -11.94 -0.39
CA GLY A 92 2.59 -13.30 0.01
C GLY A 92 4.05 -13.70 -0.16
N ASP A 93 4.94 -12.75 -0.47
CA ASP A 93 6.37 -13.01 -0.51
C ASP A 93 7.01 -13.07 0.88
N LEU A 94 8.15 -13.78 0.94
CA LEU A 94 9.10 -13.69 2.05
C LEU A 94 10.35 -12.95 1.61
N VAL A 95 10.69 -11.88 2.32
CA VAL A 95 11.89 -11.08 2.08
C VAL A 95 12.83 -11.21 3.26
N THR A 96 13.97 -11.87 3.06
CA THR A 96 15.00 -12.02 4.09
C THR A 96 16.12 -11.00 3.89
N LEU A 97 16.44 -10.26 4.93
CA LEU A 97 17.62 -9.40 5.01
C LEU A 97 18.77 -10.15 5.65
N THR A 98 19.95 -10.12 5.02
CA THR A 98 21.17 -10.73 5.54
C THR A 98 22.34 -9.76 5.51
N ASN A 99 23.24 -9.88 6.48
CA ASN A 99 24.48 -9.11 6.51
C ASN A 99 25.60 -9.76 5.69
N ARG A 100 26.79 -9.13 5.68
CA ARG A 100 27.99 -9.66 5.01
C ARG A 100 28.41 -11.06 5.50
N LEU A 101 28.15 -11.38 6.77
CA LEU A 101 28.47 -12.68 7.38
C LEU A 101 27.38 -13.73 7.08
N ARG A 102 26.41 -13.43 6.22
CA ARG A 102 25.25 -14.27 5.87
C ARG A 102 24.34 -14.60 7.06
N ARG A 103 24.44 -13.84 8.16
CA ARG A 103 23.46 -13.91 9.24
C ARG A 103 22.16 -13.28 8.75
N ALA A 104 21.05 -14.00 8.90
CA ALA A 104 19.72 -13.43 8.72
C ALA A 104 19.45 -12.44 9.86
N LEU A 105 19.03 -11.24 9.50
CA LEU A 105 18.75 -10.16 10.45
C LEU A 105 17.25 -10.00 10.68
N THR A 106 16.45 -10.15 9.62
CA THR A 106 14.99 -10.15 9.69
C THR A 106 14.42 -10.85 8.47
N THR A 107 13.19 -11.38 8.58
CA THR A 107 12.43 -11.93 7.46
C THR A 107 11.03 -11.33 7.48
N LEU A 108 10.75 -10.46 6.52
CA LEU A 108 9.44 -9.85 6.32
C LEU A 108 8.50 -10.80 5.58
N HIS A 109 7.32 -11.02 6.16
CA HIS A 109 6.15 -11.57 5.47
C HIS A 109 5.40 -10.43 4.81
N VAL A 110 5.34 -10.46 3.47
CA VAL A 110 4.61 -9.45 2.71
C VAL A 110 3.13 -9.80 2.73
N ALA A 111 2.32 -8.99 3.40
CA ALA A 111 0.89 -9.18 3.55
C ALA A 111 0.17 -9.28 2.20
N HIS A 112 -0.97 -9.99 2.16
CA HIS A 112 -1.86 -10.01 0.99
C HIS A 112 -2.69 -8.72 0.83
N LEU A 113 -2.03 -7.57 0.98
CA LEU A 113 -2.63 -6.25 0.98
C LEU A 113 -2.98 -5.80 -0.44
N ARG A 114 -4.28 -5.61 -0.69
CA ARG A 114 -4.83 -5.02 -1.91
C ARG A 114 -6.03 -4.16 -1.55
N VAL A 115 -6.21 -3.00 -2.16
CA VAL A 115 -7.29 -2.09 -1.80
C VAL A 115 -8.07 -1.58 -3.00
N ASP A 116 -9.35 -1.29 -2.78
CA ASP A 116 -10.24 -0.65 -3.74
C ASP A 116 -10.80 0.63 -3.14
N ILE A 117 -10.58 1.74 -3.83
CA ILE A 117 -11.00 3.07 -3.41
C ILE A 117 -11.99 3.64 -4.43
N ALA A 118 -13.07 4.26 -3.96
CA ALA A 118 -13.96 5.02 -4.81
C ALA A 118 -13.83 6.51 -4.51
N GLY A 119 -13.54 7.31 -5.54
CA GLY A 119 -13.30 8.73 -5.45
C GLY A 119 -12.22 9.08 -4.43
N ASP A 120 -12.58 10.02 -3.57
CA ASP A 120 -11.84 10.58 -2.45
C ASP A 120 -12.27 9.99 -1.10
N GLN A 121 -12.98 8.85 -1.10
CA GLN A 121 -13.47 8.24 0.14
C GLN A 121 -12.34 7.96 1.13
N THR A 122 -12.56 8.34 2.38
CA THR A 122 -11.65 8.10 3.51
C THR A 122 -11.68 6.66 4.02
N ARG A 123 -12.58 5.83 3.48
CA ARG A 123 -12.70 4.41 3.78
C ARG A 123 -12.63 3.58 2.51
N LEU A 124 -12.04 2.41 2.61
CA LEU A 124 -11.92 1.47 1.51
C LEU A 124 -13.29 0.92 1.10
N LYS A 125 -13.57 0.92 -0.20
CA LYS A 125 -14.74 0.28 -0.79
C LYS A 125 -14.65 -1.24 -0.70
N GLY A 126 -13.43 -1.77 -0.77
CA GLY A 126 -13.12 -3.19 -0.72
C GLY A 126 -11.62 -3.43 -0.71
N GLY A 127 -11.24 -4.70 -0.73
CA GLY A 127 -9.84 -5.11 -0.73
C GLY A 127 -9.59 -6.37 0.09
N ARG A 128 -8.31 -6.69 0.24
CA ARG A 128 -7.79 -7.75 1.08
C ARG A 128 -6.69 -7.21 1.97
N CYS A 129 -6.61 -7.77 3.17
CA CYS A 129 -5.54 -7.55 4.13
C CYS A 129 -5.21 -8.89 4.81
N GLU A 130 -4.03 -9.00 5.42
CA GLU A 130 -3.64 -10.18 6.19
C GLU A 130 -4.48 -10.28 7.48
N PRO A 131 -5.30 -11.32 7.66
CA PRO A 131 -6.23 -11.40 8.79
C PRO A 131 -5.52 -11.40 10.15
N GLY A 132 -5.99 -10.57 11.08
CA GLY A 132 -5.42 -10.49 12.43
C GLY A 132 -4.22 -9.56 12.57
N ASP A 133 -3.55 -9.22 11.47
CA ASP A 133 -2.44 -8.27 11.47
C ASP A 133 -2.93 -6.83 11.73
N TYR A 134 -2.05 -6.04 12.34
CA TYR A 134 -2.29 -4.63 12.54
C TYR A 134 -2.33 -3.87 11.20
N TYR A 135 -3.36 -3.06 11.04
CA TYR A 135 -3.57 -2.18 9.90
C TYR A 135 -3.36 -0.73 10.33
N GLY A 136 -2.29 -0.12 9.82
CA GLY A 136 -1.91 1.24 10.14
C GLY A 136 -0.39 1.50 10.07
N PRO A 137 0.02 2.73 10.40
CA PRO A 137 1.41 3.15 10.33
C PRO A 137 2.28 2.40 11.35
N PRO A 138 3.62 2.39 11.19
CA PRO A 138 4.50 1.76 12.16
C PRO A 138 4.24 2.29 13.58
N LEU A 139 4.23 1.39 14.55
CA LEU A 139 4.01 1.77 15.94
C LEU A 139 5.14 2.69 16.42
N SER A 140 4.78 3.87 16.92
CA SER A 140 5.73 4.81 17.50
C SER A 140 6.16 4.44 18.92
N ALA A 141 5.45 3.51 19.57
CA ALA A 141 5.75 2.99 20.90
C ALA A 141 5.21 1.55 21.05
N PRO A 142 5.78 0.73 21.95
CA PRO A 142 5.22 -0.58 22.28
C PRO A 142 3.78 -0.43 22.79
N PRO A 143 2.83 -1.25 22.32
CA PRO A 143 1.47 -1.23 22.83
C PRO A 143 1.51 -1.69 24.30
N VAL A 144 1.09 -0.82 25.22
CA VAL A 144 0.98 -1.14 26.65
C VAL A 144 -0.49 -1.26 27.01
N SER A 145 -0.91 -2.44 27.48
CA SER A 145 -2.26 -2.70 27.96
C SER A 145 -2.24 -3.34 29.34
N ALA A 146 -3.22 -3.00 30.18
CA ALA A 146 -3.42 -3.66 31.48
C ALA A 146 -3.95 -5.11 31.34
N ALA A 147 -4.46 -5.48 30.16
CA ALA A 147 -4.93 -6.82 29.85
C ALA A 147 -3.81 -7.66 29.20
N VAL A 148 -3.59 -8.88 29.72
CA VAL A 148 -2.66 -9.86 29.13
C VAL A 148 -3.22 -10.34 27.79
N GLY A 149 -2.43 -10.28 26.73
CA GLY A 149 -2.84 -10.69 25.38
C GLY A 149 -3.63 -9.64 24.58
N ALA A 150 -3.88 -8.46 25.15
CA ALA A 150 -4.32 -7.31 24.38
C ALA A 150 -3.11 -6.75 23.62
N GLY A 151 -2.84 -7.30 22.44
CA GLY A 151 -1.84 -6.75 21.53
C GLY A 151 -2.24 -5.37 21.02
N ILE A 152 -1.76 -5.01 19.84
CA ILE A 152 -2.12 -3.74 19.16
C ILE A 152 -3.65 -3.60 18.96
N ALA A 153 -4.38 -4.71 19.03
CA ALA A 153 -5.84 -4.81 19.00
C ALA A 153 -6.58 -3.94 20.03
N ALA A 154 -5.94 -3.45 21.10
CA ALA A 154 -6.56 -2.54 22.06
C ALA A 154 -6.36 -1.05 21.76
N THR A 155 -5.53 -0.68 20.77
CA THR A 155 -5.17 0.73 20.49
C THR A 155 -5.19 1.13 19.02
N GLY A 156 -5.30 0.19 18.07
CA GLY A 156 -5.50 0.55 16.67
C GLY A 156 -6.25 -0.46 15.84
N THR A 157 -6.26 -0.24 14.53
CA THR A 157 -7.13 -0.97 13.60
C THR A 157 -6.50 -2.31 13.25
N ILE A 158 -7.27 -3.39 13.34
CA ILE A 158 -6.82 -4.74 12.97
C ILE A 158 -7.55 -5.15 11.69
N CYS A 159 -6.85 -5.84 10.79
CA CYS A 159 -7.50 -6.48 9.65
C CYS A 159 -8.48 -7.54 10.15
N PRO A 160 -9.77 -7.51 9.73
CA PRO A 160 -10.75 -8.50 10.16
C PRO A 160 -10.27 -9.93 9.89
N SER A 161 -10.73 -10.89 10.70
CA SER A 161 -10.41 -12.32 10.52
C SER A 161 -10.86 -12.88 9.15
N SER A 162 -11.78 -12.19 8.46
CA SER A 162 -12.18 -12.52 7.08
C SER A 162 -11.17 -12.09 6.02
N GLY A 163 -10.16 -11.29 6.38
CA GLY A 163 -9.22 -10.66 5.46
C GLY A 163 -9.82 -9.57 4.57
N ASN A 164 -11.08 -9.18 4.81
CA ASN A 164 -11.77 -8.18 3.99
C ASN A 164 -11.44 -6.76 4.46
N ALA A 165 -10.80 -5.97 3.59
CA ALA A 165 -10.38 -4.62 3.90
C ALA A 165 -11.50 -3.56 3.79
N ARG A 166 -12.72 -3.95 3.38
CA ARG A 166 -13.85 -3.02 3.24
C ARG A 166 -14.12 -2.27 4.55
N GLY A 167 -14.21 -0.94 4.46
CA GLY A 167 -14.50 -0.07 5.59
C GLY A 167 -13.28 0.32 6.43
N LEU A 168 -12.11 -0.27 6.20
CA LEU A 168 -10.84 0.18 6.79
C LEU A 168 -10.47 1.58 6.28
N PRO A 169 -9.66 2.36 7.03
CA PRO A 169 -9.19 3.67 6.59
C PRO A 169 -8.43 3.59 5.26
N ALA A 170 -8.68 4.55 4.37
CA ALA A 170 -7.92 4.74 3.13
C ALA A 170 -6.65 5.58 3.34
N THR A 171 -6.43 6.09 4.55
CA THR A 171 -5.18 6.72 5.00
C THR A 171 -4.25 5.65 5.57
N ASP A 172 -2.94 5.77 5.32
CA ASP A 172 -1.91 4.86 5.85
C ASP A 172 -2.22 3.38 5.58
N ILE A 173 -2.29 3.03 4.29
CA ILE A 173 -2.65 1.70 3.80
C ILE A 173 -1.46 0.76 3.97
N GLU A 174 -1.26 0.33 5.20
CA GLU A 174 -0.09 -0.43 5.62
C GLU A 174 -0.46 -1.54 6.61
N GLN A 175 0.30 -2.63 6.61
CA GLN A 175 0.16 -3.73 7.56
C GLN A 175 1.48 -4.11 8.19
N THR A 176 1.49 -4.24 9.52
CA THR A 176 2.67 -4.63 10.28
C THR A 176 2.73 -6.13 10.42
N ASP A 177 3.82 -6.73 9.96
CA ASP A 177 4.17 -8.13 10.19
C ASP A 177 4.65 -8.27 11.64
N GLU A 178 3.79 -8.84 12.49
CA GLU A 178 4.04 -9.02 13.93
C GLU A 178 5.25 -9.91 14.25
N PHE A 179 5.66 -10.79 13.33
CA PHE A 179 6.82 -11.66 13.53
C PHE A 179 8.15 -10.92 13.32
N SER A 180 8.19 -10.00 12.37
CA SER A 180 9.42 -9.30 11.98
C SER A 180 9.49 -7.85 12.43
N GLY A 181 8.37 -7.26 12.86
CA GLY A 181 8.22 -5.82 13.06
C GLY A 181 8.38 -5.02 11.75
N GLY A 182 8.37 -5.70 10.61
CA GLY A 182 8.37 -5.11 9.27
C GLY A 182 6.98 -4.72 8.81
N GLN A 183 6.89 -4.12 7.63
CA GLN A 183 5.64 -3.57 7.12
C GLN A 183 5.41 -3.88 5.65
N THR A 184 4.15 -4.05 5.26
CA THR A 184 3.71 -4.03 3.87
C THR A 184 2.94 -2.75 3.64
N SER A 185 3.33 -1.96 2.64
CA SER A 185 2.75 -0.65 2.33
C SER A 185 2.28 -0.59 0.89
N VAL A 186 1.09 -0.04 0.68
CA VAL A 186 0.55 0.26 -0.65
C VAL A 186 0.21 1.74 -0.74
N ALA A 187 0.38 2.29 -1.94
CA ALA A 187 0.10 3.69 -2.20
C ALA A 187 -0.66 3.80 -3.51
N VAL A 188 -1.98 3.94 -3.44
CA VAL A 188 -2.84 4.01 -4.63
C VAL A 188 -2.84 5.45 -5.18
N PRO A 189 -2.46 5.66 -6.45
CA PRO A 189 -2.60 6.97 -7.08
C PRO A 189 -4.04 7.47 -7.11
N SER A 190 -4.22 8.79 -6.98
CA SER A 190 -5.45 9.52 -7.28
C SER A 190 -5.68 9.61 -8.78
N ILE A 191 -6.92 9.88 -9.18
CA ILE A 191 -7.25 10.35 -10.53
C ILE A 191 -7.41 11.87 -10.37
N GLU A 192 -6.39 12.63 -10.78
CA GLU A 192 -6.28 14.07 -10.50
C GLU A 192 -7.15 14.91 -11.43
N SER A 193 -7.24 14.49 -12.69
CA SER A 193 -8.01 15.19 -13.71
C SER A 193 -8.62 14.19 -14.68
N THR A 194 -9.77 14.57 -15.23
CA THR A 194 -10.46 13.86 -16.30
C THR A 194 -10.98 14.86 -17.32
N ALA A 195 -11.03 14.47 -18.58
CA ALA A 195 -11.82 15.12 -19.61
C ALA A 195 -12.65 14.01 -20.28
N PRO A 196 -13.98 14.07 -20.24
CA PRO A 196 -14.78 15.14 -19.66
C PRO A 196 -14.73 15.21 -18.12
N ILE A 197 -14.89 16.42 -17.59
CA ILE A 197 -15.07 16.67 -16.15
C ILE A 197 -16.52 16.44 -15.72
N GLN A 198 -16.77 16.54 -14.42
CA GLN A 198 -18.12 16.47 -13.86
C GLN A 198 -19.01 17.63 -14.37
N ASP A 199 -20.19 17.25 -14.85
CA ASP A 199 -21.24 18.11 -15.39
C ASP A 199 -20.82 18.97 -16.60
N GLU A 200 -19.85 18.49 -17.38
CA GLU A 200 -19.45 19.12 -18.65
C GLU A 200 -20.52 18.94 -19.75
N THR A 201 -20.60 19.90 -20.67
CA THR A 201 -21.39 19.78 -21.91
C THR A 201 -20.44 19.68 -23.09
N LEU A 202 -20.61 18.64 -23.90
CA LEU A 202 -19.80 18.34 -25.08
C LEU A 202 -20.62 18.51 -26.35
N TYR A 203 -19.91 18.72 -27.47
CA TYR A 203 -20.50 18.92 -28.79
C TYR A 203 -19.74 18.09 -29.83
N GLY A 204 -20.36 17.01 -30.28
CA GLY A 204 -19.82 16.10 -31.28
C GLY A 204 -18.64 15.26 -30.76
N PRO A 205 -17.75 14.80 -31.66
CA PRO A 205 -16.58 14.02 -31.27
C PRO A 205 -15.66 14.78 -30.32
N PHE A 206 -15.10 14.10 -29.33
CA PHE A 206 -14.20 14.69 -28.34
C PHE A 206 -13.02 13.78 -28.01
N ILE A 207 -12.06 14.31 -27.25
CA ILE A 207 -10.93 13.55 -26.72
C ILE A 207 -11.18 13.28 -25.23
N ALA A 208 -11.18 12.01 -24.86
CA ALA A 208 -11.19 11.61 -23.46
C ALA A 208 -9.77 11.42 -22.94
N SER A 209 -9.47 11.97 -21.77
CA SER A 209 -8.17 11.84 -21.11
C SER A 209 -8.32 11.80 -19.61
N ALA A 210 -7.39 11.16 -18.91
CA ALA A 210 -7.31 11.23 -17.46
C ALA A 210 -5.85 11.21 -17.01
N GLN A 211 -5.55 11.85 -15.88
CA GLN A 211 -4.20 11.89 -15.33
C GLN A 211 -4.15 11.25 -13.94
N PRO A 212 -3.28 10.26 -13.72
CA PRO A 212 -3.04 9.71 -12.40
C PRO A 212 -2.09 10.60 -11.60
N GLY A 213 -2.26 10.62 -10.28
CA GLY A 213 -1.37 11.37 -9.43
C GLY A 213 -1.15 10.88 -8.02
N LEU A 214 -0.04 11.32 -7.45
CA LEU A 214 0.37 10.99 -6.09
C LEU A 214 0.85 12.24 -5.40
N PRO A 215 0.46 12.52 -4.16
CA PRO A 215 1.05 13.63 -3.42
C PRO A 215 2.57 13.42 -3.31
N GLY A 216 3.33 14.27 -4.00
CA GLY A 216 4.79 14.33 -3.95
C GLY A 216 5.30 15.58 -3.22
N MET A 217 6.58 15.58 -2.85
CA MET A 217 7.25 16.77 -2.31
C MET A 217 7.15 17.94 -3.31
N GLY A 218 6.80 19.13 -2.83
CA GLY A 218 6.72 20.34 -3.65
C GLY A 218 5.49 20.44 -4.56
N GLY A 219 4.44 19.64 -4.33
CA GLY A 219 3.19 19.71 -5.11
C GLY A 219 3.24 19.00 -6.46
N SER A 220 4.30 18.25 -6.76
CA SER A 220 4.36 17.38 -7.93
C SER A 220 3.41 16.18 -7.76
N THR A 221 2.51 15.97 -8.71
CA THR A 221 1.47 14.94 -8.63
C THR A 221 1.49 13.93 -9.77
N ILE A 222 2.64 13.60 -10.40
CA ILE A 222 2.64 12.64 -11.52
C ILE A 222 2.90 11.21 -11.03
N ALA A 223 1.96 10.31 -11.32
CA ALA A 223 2.14 8.86 -11.13
C ALA A 223 2.29 8.16 -12.49
N THR A 224 3.51 8.05 -13.01
CA THR A 224 3.74 7.44 -14.33
C THR A 224 3.41 5.95 -14.36
N GLY A 225 2.91 5.44 -15.48
CA GLY A 225 2.81 4.00 -15.75
C GLY A 225 1.62 3.29 -15.11
N THR A 226 0.54 4.02 -14.81
CA THR A 226 -0.68 3.47 -14.22
C THR A 226 -1.88 3.73 -15.13
N PRO A 227 -2.27 2.79 -16.01
CA PRO A 227 -3.31 3.03 -16.99
C PRO A 227 -4.66 3.31 -16.31
N ILE A 228 -5.42 4.25 -16.89
CA ILE A 228 -6.77 4.58 -16.46
C ILE A 228 -7.72 4.11 -17.55
N SER A 229 -8.58 3.14 -17.26
CA SER A 229 -9.63 2.74 -18.19
C SER A 229 -10.85 3.66 -18.08
N LEU A 230 -11.55 3.83 -19.20
CA LEU A 230 -12.78 4.62 -19.30
C LEU A 230 -13.90 3.74 -19.82
N THR A 231 -15.06 3.80 -19.17
CA THR A 231 -16.33 3.31 -19.69
C THR A 231 -17.33 4.45 -19.69
N ILE A 232 -17.96 4.72 -20.83
CA ILE A 232 -19.05 5.70 -20.94
C ILE A 232 -20.35 4.93 -21.15
N SER A 233 -21.36 5.25 -20.34
CA SER A 233 -22.69 4.65 -20.43
C SER A 233 -23.76 5.73 -20.54
N SER A 234 -24.80 5.48 -21.32
CA SER A 234 -26.00 6.31 -21.34
C SER A 234 -26.60 6.38 -19.94
N ALA A 235 -26.89 7.58 -19.44
CA ALA A 235 -27.52 7.74 -18.14
C ALA A 235 -28.98 7.25 -18.11
N ALA A 236 -29.64 7.19 -19.27
CA ALA A 236 -31.03 6.76 -19.41
C ALA A 236 -31.17 5.23 -19.43
N SER A 237 -30.36 4.54 -20.25
CA SER A 237 -30.46 3.08 -20.43
C SER A 237 -29.41 2.27 -19.67
N GLY A 238 -28.33 2.91 -19.20
CA GLY A 238 -27.16 2.22 -18.66
C GLY A 238 -26.30 1.51 -19.71
N GLN A 239 -26.68 1.57 -20.99
CA GLN A 239 -25.95 0.94 -22.08
C GLN A 239 -24.56 1.57 -22.22
N THR A 240 -23.52 0.73 -22.29
CA THR A 240 -22.16 1.19 -22.60
C THR A 240 -22.11 1.59 -24.07
N VAL A 241 -21.72 2.84 -24.32
CA VAL A 241 -21.60 3.42 -25.67
C VAL A 241 -20.15 3.59 -26.10
N PHE A 242 -19.22 3.60 -25.14
CA PHE A 242 -17.80 3.69 -25.40
C PHE A 242 -16.98 3.03 -24.29
N HIS A 243 -15.84 2.44 -24.65
CA HIS A 243 -14.87 1.89 -23.72
C HIS A 243 -13.45 2.06 -24.24
N ALA A 244 -12.53 2.44 -23.35
CA ALA A 244 -11.10 2.47 -23.62
C ALA A 244 -10.33 1.84 -22.46
N ALA A 245 -9.35 1.00 -22.78
CA ALA A 245 -8.53 0.32 -21.78
C ALA A 245 -7.51 1.26 -21.11
N ASN A 246 -7.07 2.30 -21.80
CA ASN A 246 -6.20 3.34 -21.26
C ASN A 246 -6.49 4.70 -21.91
N VAL A 247 -6.81 5.71 -21.09
CA VAL A 247 -6.99 7.11 -21.49
C VAL A 247 -5.88 8.03 -20.97
N ASP A 248 -4.97 7.51 -20.14
CA ASP A 248 -3.74 8.19 -19.72
C ASP A 248 -2.68 8.01 -20.82
N THR A 249 -2.81 8.81 -21.88
CA THR A 249 -1.84 8.89 -22.98
C THR A 249 -1.54 10.34 -23.31
N ALA A 250 -0.44 10.62 -24.00
CA ALA A 250 -0.06 11.98 -24.39
C ALA A 250 -1.12 12.72 -25.24
N LEU A 251 -2.01 11.98 -25.92
CA LEU A 251 -3.06 12.52 -26.79
C LEU A 251 -4.47 12.22 -26.29
N GLY A 252 -4.63 11.53 -25.15
CA GLY A 252 -5.90 10.94 -24.75
C GLY A 252 -6.40 9.87 -25.74
N VAL A 253 -7.71 9.70 -25.82
CA VAL A 253 -8.40 8.77 -26.72
C VAL A 253 -9.58 9.45 -27.38
N SER A 254 -9.73 9.30 -28.70
CA SER A 254 -10.88 9.83 -29.42
C SER A 254 -12.16 9.07 -29.07
N VAL A 255 -13.19 9.81 -28.67
CA VAL A 255 -14.55 9.34 -28.53
C VAL A 255 -15.36 9.86 -29.72
N PRO A 256 -16.07 8.98 -30.45
CA PRO A 256 -16.93 9.41 -31.54
C PRO A 256 -18.08 10.26 -30.99
N GLY A 257 -18.67 11.10 -31.84
CA GLY A 257 -19.86 11.86 -31.46
C GLY A 257 -20.96 10.93 -30.95
N LEU A 258 -21.48 11.24 -29.77
CA LEU A 258 -22.55 10.48 -29.14
C LEU A 258 -23.90 11.04 -29.55
N ALA A 259 -24.98 10.29 -29.32
CA ALA A 259 -26.32 10.87 -29.47
C ALA A 259 -26.57 11.92 -28.38
N PRO A 260 -27.33 12.99 -28.65
CA PRO A 260 -27.68 13.97 -27.62
C PRO A 260 -28.30 13.32 -26.38
N GLY A 261 -27.85 13.72 -25.19
CA GLY A 261 -28.31 13.16 -23.93
C GLY A 261 -27.26 13.15 -22.82
N SER A 262 -27.66 12.68 -21.63
CA SER A 262 -26.76 12.57 -20.47
C SER A 262 -26.03 11.24 -20.44
N TYR A 263 -24.75 11.28 -20.03
CA TYR A 263 -23.87 10.13 -19.92
C TYR A 263 -23.17 10.07 -18.57
N ARG A 264 -22.79 8.87 -18.15
CA ARG A 264 -21.92 8.62 -17.00
C ARG A 264 -20.61 8.03 -17.50
N ALA A 265 -19.50 8.66 -17.11
CA ALA A 265 -18.17 8.13 -17.30
C ALA A 265 -17.69 7.45 -16.01
N LYS A 266 -17.16 6.24 -16.14
CA LYS A 266 -16.48 5.51 -15.07
C LYS A 266 -15.01 5.41 -15.43
N TRP A 267 -14.17 5.98 -14.60
CA TRP A 267 -12.72 5.96 -14.70
C TRP A 267 -12.17 4.96 -13.70
N VAL A 268 -11.36 4.01 -14.13
CA VAL A 268 -10.74 3.02 -13.24
C VAL A 268 -9.24 3.01 -13.44
N LEU A 269 -8.54 3.49 -12.43
CA LEU A 269 -7.12 3.33 -12.27
C LEU A 269 -6.84 1.96 -11.65
N LYS A 270 -5.90 1.21 -12.22
CA LYS A 270 -5.41 -0.04 -11.65
C LYS A 270 -3.89 -0.10 -11.71
N ASP A 271 -3.26 -0.30 -10.56
CA ASP A 271 -1.80 -0.38 -10.47
C ASP A 271 -1.25 -1.81 -10.63
N VAL A 272 0.07 -1.92 -10.54
CA VAL A 272 0.80 -3.18 -10.71
C VAL A 272 0.60 -4.20 -9.59
N ASN A 273 0.13 -3.76 -8.41
CA ASN A 273 -0.29 -4.63 -7.31
C ASN A 273 -1.76 -5.07 -7.47
N GLY A 274 -2.50 -4.39 -8.34
CA GLY A 274 -3.92 -4.60 -8.57
C GLY A 274 -4.81 -3.77 -7.64
N ASP A 275 -4.24 -2.77 -6.96
CA ASP A 275 -4.99 -1.77 -6.24
C ASP A 275 -5.78 -0.91 -7.23
N THR A 276 -7.00 -0.51 -6.85
CA THR A 276 -7.86 0.26 -7.74
C THR A 276 -8.32 1.57 -7.13
N ARG A 277 -8.44 2.60 -7.99
CA ARG A 277 -9.21 3.79 -7.70
C ARG A 277 -10.25 4.02 -8.80
N THR A 278 -11.50 4.18 -8.40
CA THR A 278 -12.62 4.41 -9.31
C THR A 278 -13.16 5.82 -9.13
N LEU A 279 -13.27 6.60 -10.20
CA LEU A 279 -13.97 7.89 -10.22
C LEU A 279 -15.18 7.81 -11.15
N HIS A 280 -16.25 8.51 -10.81
CA HIS A 280 -17.42 8.65 -11.66
C HIS A 280 -17.60 10.13 -12.00
N THR A 281 -17.80 10.43 -13.29
CA THR A 281 -18.23 11.75 -13.74
C THR A 281 -19.51 11.64 -14.55
N ARG A 282 -20.24 12.74 -14.67
CA ARG A 282 -21.39 12.90 -15.57
C ARG A 282 -21.06 13.98 -16.61
N PHE A 283 -21.55 13.82 -17.83
CA PHE A 283 -21.52 14.88 -18.84
C PHE A 283 -22.78 14.79 -19.72
N THR A 284 -23.03 15.82 -20.53
CA THR A 284 -24.14 15.86 -21.49
C THR A 284 -23.61 16.13 -22.90
N GLU A 285 -24.14 15.41 -23.88
CA GLU A 285 -23.94 15.66 -25.31
C GLU A 285 -25.13 16.50 -25.82
N ALA A 286 -24.83 17.57 -26.57
CA ALA A 286 -25.83 18.54 -27.04
C ALA A 286 -25.93 18.58 -28.58
#